data_AF-A0A1R1YBL8-F1
#
_entry.id   AF-A0A1R1YBL8-F1
#
_cell.length_a   1.000
_cell.length_b   1.000
_cell.length_c   1.000
_cell.angle_alpha   90.00
_cell.angle_beta   90.00
_cell.angle_gamma   90.00
#
_symmetry.space_group_name_H-M   'P 1'
#
loop_
_entity.id
_entity.type
_entity.pdbx_description
1 polymer ?
#
loop_
_entity_poly.entity_id
_entity_poly.type
_entity_poly.pdbx_seq_one_letter_code
_entity_poly.pdbx_strand_id
1 'polypeptide(L)'
;MNLSITSIGPMVYSACFCDGERYEEFKKLEFDGLNKYNLNSLAHDTTISIIQHVIKSGYTISHIYIDTVGPPESYTRKLEPIFPGIKIKVAKKADSLYPIVSAASICAKVSRDLIVKHWVFTETLPYQISSAYGSGYPSDPKTKDWLNKNIDKVFGYPSIVRFSWATCQKLLETNAYKVNFHNDNDSDSSSAKLTVAQKRKLSMNLLNPSGNQLLAHPPSQKSSYLKKNNISLFSQF
;
A
#
# COMPACT_ATOMS: atom_id res chain seq x y z
N MET A 1 -3.91 4.53 -23.89
CA MET A 1 -4.71 5.01 -22.73
C MET A 1 -3.78 5.08 -21.53
N ASN A 2 -3.78 6.17 -20.74
CA ASN A 2 -2.91 6.27 -19.57
C ASN A 2 -3.35 5.26 -18.49
N LEU A 3 -2.45 4.39 -18.05
CA LEU A 3 -2.61 3.53 -16.87
C LEU A 3 -2.64 4.39 -15.61
N SER A 4 -3.80 4.97 -15.32
CA SER A 4 -4.09 5.56 -14.02
C SER A 4 -4.43 4.43 -13.04
N ILE A 5 -3.91 4.54 -11.81
CA ILE A 5 -4.03 3.54 -10.74
C ILE A 5 -5.26 3.90 -9.88
N THR A 6 -6.11 2.91 -9.55
CA THR A 6 -7.35 3.09 -8.76
C THR A 6 -7.10 3.05 -7.25
N SER A 7 -7.96 3.73 -6.48
CA SER A 7 -7.99 3.67 -5.00
C SER A 7 -8.87 2.55 -4.46
N ILE A 8 -9.81 2.05 -5.28
CA ILE A 8 -10.70 0.94 -4.96
C ILE A 8 -10.41 -0.24 -5.89
N GLY A 9 -10.49 -1.45 -5.34
CA GLY A 9 -10.41 -2.71 -6.08
C GLY A 9 -8.99 -3.28 -6.22
N PRO A 10 -8.84 -4.54 -6.66
CA PRO A 10 -7.55 -5.20 -6.77
C PRO A 10 -6.70 -4.59 -7.89
N MET A 11 -5.38 -4.73 -7.76
CA MET A 11 -4.47 -4.46 -8.86
C MET A 11 -4.33 -5.74 -9.67
N VAL A 12 -4.84 -5.73 -10.90
CA VAL A 12 -4.82 -6.91 -11.75
C VAL A 12 -3.67 -6.79 -12.73
N TYR A 13 -2.76 -7.75 -12.66
CA TYR A 13 -1.76 -7.99 -13.69
C TYR A 13 -2.23 -9.14 -14.56
N SER A 14 -2.08 -8.99 -15.87
CA SER A 14 -2.33 -10.06 -16.83
C SER A 14 -1.08 -10.23 -17.67
N ALA A 15 -0.65 -11.48 -17.84
CA ALA A 15 0.17 -11.85 -18.98
C ALA A 15 -0.75 -12.50 -20.02
N CYS A 16 -0.51 -12.22 -21.30
CA CYS A 16 -1.13 -12.96 -22.38
C CYS A 16 -0.12 -13.92 -22.97
N PHE A 17 -0.50 -15.19 -23.00
CA PHE A 17 0.17 -16.27 -23.68
C PHE A 17 -0.83 -16.83 -24.72
N CYS A 18 -0.34 -17.34 -25.86
CA CYS A 18 -1.19 -17.92 -26.91
C CYS A 18 -0.75 -19.36 -27.21
N ASP A 19 -1.40 -20.31 -26.54
CA ASP A 19 -2.04 -21.53 -27.09
C ASP A 19 -3.07 -22.03 -26.04
N GLY A 20 -4.09 -22.78 -26.49
CA GLY A 20 -5.40 -22.98 -25.87
C GLY A 20 -5.49 -23.74 -24.54
N GLU A 21 -6.39 -23.24 -23.70
CA GLU A 21 -6.92 -23.80 -22.43
C GLU A 21 -6.01 -23.81 -21.19
N ARG A 22 -6.32 -22.93 -20.22
CA ARG A 22 -6.80 -23.28 -18.85
C ARG A 22 -6.71 -22.09 -17.88
N TYR A 23 -7.86 -21.76 -17.32
CA TYR A 23 -8.15 -20.59 -16.47
C TYR A 23 -7.99 -20.86 -14.96
N GLU A 24 -7.87 -22.12 -14.54
CA GLU A 24 -8.06 -22.50 -13.13
C GLU A 24 -6.80 -22.46 -12.24
N GLU A 25 -5.60 -22.18 -12.76
CA GLU A 25 -4.35 -22.25 -11.95
C GLU A 25 -4.05 -20.99 -11.11
N PHE A 26 -4.78 -19.89 -11.29
CA PHE A 26 -4.46 -18.59 -10.68
C PHE A 26 -4.92 -18.39 -9.23
N LYS A 27 -5.49 -19.39 -8.58
CA LYS A 27 -6.18 -19.25 -7.29
C LYS A 27 -5.31 -19.46 -6.04
N LYS A 28 -4.00 -19.75 -6.17
CA LYS A 28 -3.16 -20.29 -5.06
C LYS A 28 -2.04 -19.38 -4.52
N LEU A 29 -2.06 -18.08 -4.78
CA LEU A 29 -0.97 -17.19 -4.34
C LEU A 29 -1.43 -16.27 -3.20
N GLU A 30 -1.31 -16.77 -1.96
CA GLU A 30 -1.42 -15.96 -0.74
C GLU A 30 -0.22 -15.01 -0.62
N PHE A 31 -0.46 -13.77 -0.18
CA PHE A 31 0.56 -12.75 0.07
C PHE A 31 0.43 -12.24 1.51
N ASP A 32 1.53 -12.28 2.26
CA ASP A 32 1.61 -11.81 3.64
C ASP A 32 2.55 -10.60 3.77
N GLY A 33 2.14 -9.61 4.58
CA GLY A 33 2.64 -8.23 4.53
C GLY A 33 3.25 -7.74 5.83
N LEU A 34 4.58 -7.59 5.88
CA LEU A 34 5.29 -7.06 7.06
C LEU A 34 6.36 -6.00 6.76
N ASN A 35 6.46 -5.51 5.52
CA ASN A 35 7.30 -4.35 5.19
C ASN A 35 6.52 -3.38 4.30
N LYS A 36 6.84 -2.07 4.36
CA LYS A 36 6.26 -1.03 3.50
C LYS A 36 6.71 -1.24 2.07
N TYR A 37 6.11 -2.24 1.44
CA TYR A 37 6.45 -2.76 0.14
C TYR A 37 5.79 -1.87 -0.90
N ASN A 38 6.61 -1.10 -1.61
CA ASN A 38 6.10 -0.08 -2.52
C ASN A 38 5.41 -0.74 -3.73
N LEU A 39 4.47 -0.02 -4.32
CA LEU A 39 3.62 -0.53 -5.39
C LEU A 39 4.42 -0.99 -6.62
N ASN A 40 5.54 -0.34 -6.93
CA ASN A 40 6.38 -0.69 -8.06
C ASN A 40 7.10 -2.03 -7.82
N SER A 41 7.59 -2.26 -6.61
CA SER A 41 8.17 -3.55 -6.24
C SER A 41 7.13 -4.65 -6.36
N LEU A 42 5.92 -4.44 -5.83
CA LEU A 42 4.80 -5.38 -5.96
C LEU A 42 4.45 -5.66 -7.42
N ALA A 43 4.42 -4.63 -8.25
CA ALA A 43 4.20 -4.76 -9.67
C ALA A 43 5.26 -5.63 -10.36
N HIS A 44 6.52 -5.34 -10.06
CA HIS A 44 7.63 -6.05 -10.66
C HIS A 44 7.63 -7.51 -10.25
N ASP A 45 7.46 -7.81 -8.97
CA ASP A 45 7.56 -9.17 -8.45
C ASP A 45 6.33 -10.01 -8.87
N THR A 46 5.14 -9.39 -8.95
CA THR A 46 3.95 -10.05 -9.52
C THR A 46 4.15 -10.38 -11.00
N THR A 47 4.70 -9.44 -11.78
CA THR A 47 5.01 -9.68 -13.20
C THR A 47 6.01 -10.83 -13.37
N ILE A 48 7.07 -10.85 -12.55
CA ILE A 48 8.06 -11.93 -12.52
C ILE A 48 7.39 -13.27 -12.19
N SER A 49 6.53 -13.30 -11.16
CA SER A 49 5.82 -14.51 -10.74
C SER A 49 4.94 -15.07 -11.86
N ILE A 50 4.23 -14.20 -12.59
CA ILE A 50 3.38 -14.62 -13.72
C ILE A 50 4.24 -15.23 -14.84
N ILE A 51 5.35 -14.59 -15.22
CA ILE A 51 6.26 -15.12 -16.24
C ILE A 51 6.84 -16.47 -15.80
N GLN A 52 7.30 -16.58 -14.56
CA GLN A 52 7.82 -17.83 -14.00
C GLN A 52 6.77 -18.94 -13.99
N HIS A 53 5.51 -18.62 -13.70
CA HIS A 53 4.42 -19.58 -13.75
C HIS A 53 4.23 -20.11 -15.17
N VAL A 54 4.18 -19.25 -16.18
CA VAL A 54 4.08 -19.67 -17.59
C VAL A 54 5.25 -20.60 -17.99
N ILE A 55 6.48 -20.26 -17.60
CA ILE A 55 7.65 -21.14 -17.87
C ILE A 55 7.49 -22.49 -17.16
N LYS A 56 7.06 -22.50 -15.90
CA LYS A 56 6.83 -23.73 -15.11
C LYS A 56 5.73 -24.61 -15.69
N SER A 57 4.72 -24.02 -16.34
CA SER A 57 3.67 -24.76 -17.04
C SER A 57 4.14 -25.44 -18.34
N GLY A 58 5.44 -25.35 -18.67
CA GLY A 58 6.05 -26.08 -19.78
C GLY A 58 6.12 -25.30 -21.09
N TYR A 59 5.72 -24.03 -21.09
CA TYR A 59 5.74 -23.21 -22.30
C TYR A 59 7.15 -22.70 -22.63
N THR A 60 7.55 -22.84 -23.89
CA THR A 60 8.82 -22.28 -24.38
C THR A 60 8.64 -20.82 -24.76
N ILE A 61 9.28 -19.92 -24.00
CA ILE A 61 9.17 -18.47 -24.22
C ILE A 61 10.43 -17.95 -24.91
N SER A 62 10.28 -17.34 -26.09
CA SER A 62 11.39 -16.72 -26.83
C SER A 62 11.50 -15.21 -26.61
N HIS A 63 10.38 -14.53 -26.46
CA HIS A 63 10.30 -13.07 -26.32
C HIS A 63 9.28 -12.67 -25.26
N ILE A 64 9.62 -11.64 -24.48
CA ILE A 64 8.75 -11.06 -23.45
C ILE A 64 8.61 -9.56 -23.74
N TYR A 65 7.37 -9.05 -23.75
CA TYR A 65 7.06 -7.64 -23.95
C TYR A 65 6.31 -7.12 -22.73
N ILE A 66 6.79 -6.02 -22.14
CA ILE A 66 6.25 -5.48 -20.88
C ILE A 66 5.97 -3.99 -21.03
N ASP A 67 4.78 -3.58 -20.63
CA ASP A 67 4.43 -2.17 -20.47
C ASP A 67 4.91 -1.65 -19.11
N THR A 68 5.51 -0.46 -19.10
CA THR A 68 5.96 0.18 -17.87
C THR A 68 5.53 1.64 -17.78
N VAL A 69 5.27 2.09 -16.56
CA VAL A 69 5.12 3.51 -16.20
C VAL A 69 6.46 4.16 -15.81
N GLY A 70 7.46 3.35 -15.46
CA GLY A 70 8.79 3.78 -15.02
C GLY A 70 9.84 3.78 -16.14
N PRO A 71 11.13 3.99 -15.79
CA PRO A 71 12.24 3.87 -16.74
C PRO A 71 12.39 2.43 -17.24
N PRO A 72 12.24 2.18 -18.56
CA PRO A 72 12.36 0.82 -19.12
C PRO A 72 13.71 0.17 -18.83
N GLU A 73 14.79 0.95 -18.86
CA GLU A 73 16.17 0.46 -18.72
C GLU A 73 16.41 -0.18 -17.36
N SER A 74 15.88 0.44 -16.30
CA SER A 74 16.00 -0.08 -14.94
C SER A 74 15.22 -1.38 -14.78
N TYR A 75 14.06 -1.50 -15.44
CA TYR A 75 13.25 -2.70 -15.33
C TYR A 75 13.83 -3.85 -16.16
N THR A 76 14.31 -3.56 -17.38
CA THR A 76 15.03 -4.53 -18.21
C THR A 76 16.23 -5.12 -17.46
N ARG A 77 17.07 -4.26 -16.85
CA ARG A 77 18.23 -4.71 -16.06
C ARG A 77 17.85 -5.59 -14.87
N LYS A 78 16.66 -5.41 -14.29
CA LYS A 78 16.14 -6.29 -13.22
C LYS A 78 15.73 -7.66 -13.77
N LEU A 79 15.21 -7.72 -14.99
CA LEU A 79 14.61 -8.93 -15.57
C LEU A 79 15.61 -9.81 -16.31
N GLU A 80 16.62 -9.24 -16.97
CA GLU A 80 17.63 -9.99 -17.74
C GLU A 80 18.33 -11.09 -16.91
N PRO A 81 18.76 -10.86 -15.65
CA PRO A 81 19.36 -11.91 -14.83
C PRO A 81 18.37 -13.00 -14.39
N ILE A 82 17.07 -12.67 -14.33
CA ILE A 82 16.00 -13.58 -13.86
C ILE A 82 15.57 -14.53 -14.97
N PHE A 83 15.57 -14.05 -16.22
CA PHE A 83 15.14 -14.80 -17.40
C PHE A 83 16.24 -14.88 -18.46
N PRO A 84 17.36 -15.54 -18.15
CA PRO A 84 18.49 -15.63 -19.07
C PRO A 84 18.09 -16.35 -20.36
N GLY A 85 18.57 -15.83 -21.50
CA GLY A 85 18.32 -16.42 -22.82
C GLY A 85 16.97 -16.04 -23.47
N ILE A 86 16.08 -15.35 -22.75
CA ILE A 86 14.82 -14.85 -23.30
C ILE A 86 14.99 -13.38 -23.72
N LYS A 87 14.50 -13.00 -24.91
CA LYS A 87 14.58 -11.62 -25.39
C LYS A 87 13.51 -10.76 -24.73
N ILE A 88 13.93 -9.81 -23.88
CA ILE A 88 13.01 -8.95 -23.12
C ILE A 88 12.95 -7.55 -23.73
N LYS A 89 11.74 -7.06 -23.97
CA LYS A 89 11.47 -5.67 -24.40
C LYS A 89 10.53 -5.01 -23.41
N VAL A 90 11.07 -4.10 -22.61
CA VAL A 90 10.28 -3.19 -21.77
C VAL A 90 10.12 -1.87 -22.50
N ALA A 91 8.91 -1.34 -22.57
CA ALA A 91 8.65 -0.04 -23.19
C ALA A 91 7.50 0.69 -22.49
N LYS A 92 7.49 2.02 -22.59
CA LYS A 92 6.34 2.83 -22.18
C LYS A 92 5.27 2.77 -23.27
N LYS A 93 3.99 2.67 -22.88
CA LYS A 93 2.85 2.54 -23.81
C LYS A 93 3.00 1.33 -24.74
N ALA A 94 3.55 0.24 -24.21
CA ALA A 94 3.79 -0.98 -24.96
C ALA A 94 2.48 -1.60 -25.47
N ASP A 95 1.35 -1.32 -24.80
CA ASP A 95 -0.02 -1.66 -25.23
C ASP A 95 -0.40 -1.09 -26.60
N SER A 96 0.22 0.03 -26.98
CA SER A 96 0.02 0.72 -28.26
C SER A 96 1.05 0.32 -29.31
N LEU A 97 2.16 -0.31 -28.89
CA LEU A 97 3.28 -0.69 -29.74
C LEU A 97 3.25 -2.17 -30.14
N TYR A 98 2.73 -3.03 -29.25
CA TYR A 98 2.78 -4.48 -29.40
C TYR A 98 1.38 -5.07 -29.19
N PRO A 99 0.77 -5.72 -30.21
CA PRO A 99 -0.56 -6.30 -30.09
C PRO A 99 -0.72 -7.28 -28.91
N ILE A 100 0.31 -8.05 -28.60
CA ILE A 100 0.29 -9.00 -27.46
C ILE A 100 0.17 -8.28 -26.10
N VAL A 101 0.79 -7.10 -25.97
CA VAL A 101 0.68 -6.28 -24.76
C VAL A 101 -0.68 -5.58 -24.72
N SER A 102 -1.23 -5.23 -25.90
CA SER A 102 -2.60 -4.72 -26.01
C SER A 102 -3.63 -5.75 -25.51
N ALA A 103 -3.50 -7.01 -25.95
CA ALA A 103 -4.34 -8.11 -25.47
C ALA A 103 -4.22 -8.29 -23.95
N ALA A 104 -3.00 -8.27 -23.40
CA ALA A 104 -2.76 -8.33 -21.95
C ALA A 104 -3.44 -7.18 -21.21
N SER A 105 -3.40 -5.98 -21.76
CA SER A 105 -4.07 -4.81 -21.19
C SER A 105 -5.59 -4.97 -21.18
N ILE A 106 -6.19 -5.56 -22.22
CA ILE A 106 -7.63 -5.87 -22.27
C ILE A 106 -7.98 -6.90 -21.20
N CYS A 107 -7.26 -8.04 -21.15
CA CYS A 107 -7.49 -9.09 -20.16
C CYS A 107 -7.38 -8.57 -18.72
N ALA A 108 -6.38 -7.72 -18.44
CA ALA A 108 -6.21 -7.10 -17.13
C ALA A 108 -7.39 -6.18 -16.76
N LYS A 109 -7.80 -5.29 -17.68
CA LYS A 109 -8.90 -4.33 -17.45
C LYS A 109 -10.24 -5.03 -17.27
N VAL A 110 -10.57 -5.97 -18.16
CA VAL A 110 -11.83 -6.72 -18.09
C VAL A 110 -11.90 -7.53 -16.81
N SER A 111 -10.83 -8.24 -16.45
CA SER A 111 -10.77 -9.01 -15.19
C SER A 111 -10.93 -8.10 -13.97
N ARG A 112 -10.25 -6.94 -13.95
CA ARG A 112 -10.42 -5.95 -12.87
C ARG A 112 -11.87 -5.51 -12.76
N ASP A 113 -12.49 -5.11 -13.87
CA ASP A 113 -13.84 -4.57 -13.88
C ASP A 113 -14.85 -5.63 -13.45
N LEU A 114 -14.66 -6.90 -13.83
CA LEU A 114 -15.47 -8.02 -13.36
C LEU A 114 -15.30 -8.27 -11.85
N ILE A 115 -14.06 -8.32 -11.34
CA ILE A 115 -13.81 -8.53 -9.91
C ILE A 115 -14.41 -7.39 -9.09
N VAL A 116 -14.23 -6.14 -9.53
CA VAL A 116 -14.82 -4.98 -8.87
C VAL A 116 -16.33 -5.03 -8.93
N LYS A 117 -16.94 -5.35 -10.08
CA LYS A 117 -18.40 -5.44 -10.22
C LYS A 117 -19.03 -6.53 -9.36
N HIS A 118 -18.33 -7.66 -9.20
CA HIS A 118 -18.81 -8.83 -8.45
C HIS A 118 -18.12 -8.96 -7.09
N TRP A 119 -17.59 -7.87 -6.54
CA TRP A 119 -16.91 -7.89 -5.27
C TRP A 119 -17.85 -8.34 -4.16
N VAL A 120 -17.40 -9.33 -3.39
CA VAL A 120 -18.11 -9.83 -2.21
C VAL A 120 -17.42 -9.27 -0.98
N PHE A 121 -18.13 -8.41 -0.26
CA PHE A 121 -17.67 -7.87 1.01
C PHE A 121 -17.57 -8.99 2.04
N THR A 122 -16.43 -9.06 2.74
CA THR A 122 -16.18 -10.04 3.80
C THR A 122 -16.67 -9.53 5.16
N GLU A 123 -16.97 -8.24 5.26
CA GLU A 123 -17.44 -7.59 6.45
C GLU A 123 -18.86 -8.04 6.81
N THR A 124 -19.07 -8.46 8.06
CA THR A 124 -20.40 -8.76 8.59
C THR A 124 -20.96 -7.51 9.24
N LEU A 125 -21.67 -6.69 8.45
CA LEU A 125 -22.29 -5.45 8.92
C LEU A 125 -23.81 -5.60 9.03
N PRO A 126 -24.46 -4.84 9.93
CA PRO A 126 -25.92 -4.83 10.05
C PRO A 126 -26.63 -4.18 8.84
N TYR A 127 -25.86 -3.70 7.85
CA TYR A 127 -26.34 -3.11 6.61
C TYR A 127 -25.50 -3.59 5.44
N GLN A 128 -26.08 -3.54 4.23
CA GLN A 128 -25.34 -3.85 3.01
C GLN A 128 -24.51 -2.65 2.56
N ILE A 129 -23.22 -2.90 2.30
CA ILE A 129 -22.35 -1.91 1.67
C ILE A 129 -22.78 -1.75 0.22
N SER A 130 -23.04 -0.51 -0.19
CA SER A 130 -23.43 -0.21 -1.55
C SER A 130 -22.31 -0.56 -2.54
N SER A 131 -22.64 -1.27 -3.62
CA SER A 131 -21.72 -1.54 -4.72
C SER A 131 -21.57 -0.36 -5.70
N ALA A 132 -22.20 0.78 -5.41
CA ALA A 132 -22.15 1.98 -6.24
C ALA A 132 -20.91 2.85 -5.93
N TYR A 133 -19.71 2.25 -5.91
CA TYR A 133 -18.44 2.94 -5.65
C TYR A 133 -17.96 3.83 -6.81
N GLY A 134 -18.64 3.82 -7.96
CA GLY A 134 -18.18 4.53 -9.15
C GLY A 134 -17.02 3.80 -9.83
N SER A 135 -16.11 4.57 -10.43
CA SER A 135 -14.96 4.03 -11.18
C SER A 135 -13.82 3.49 -10.29
N GLY A 136 -13.83 3.81 -9.00
CA GLY A 136 -12.76 3.47 -8.07
C GLY A 136 -11.53 4.38 -8.15
N TYR A 137 -11.53 5.39 -9.02
CA TYR A 137 -10.45 6.37 -9.13
C TYR A 137 -10.64 7.54 -8.15
N PRO A 138 -9.56 8.02 -7.49
CA PRO A 138 -9.68 9.16 -6.58
C PRO A 138 -10.03 10.48 -7.30
N SER A 139 -9.94 10.54 -8.64
CA SER A 139 -10.42 11.68 -9.43
C SER A 139 -11.93 11.67 -9.65
N ASP A 140 -12.61 10.52 -9.52
CA ASP A 140 -14.04 10.38 -9.77
C ASP A 140 -14.86 10.88 -8.57
N PRO A 141 -15.77 11.86 -8.77
CA PRO A 141 -16.65 12.36 -7.71
C PRO A 141 -17.47 11.25 -7.03
N LYS A 142 -17.99 10.28 -7.78
CA LYS A 142 -18.78 9.19 -7.21
C LYS A 142 -17.95 8.33 -6.26
N THR A 143 -16.69 8.08 -6.63
CA THR A 143 -15.74 7.34 -5.80
C THR A 143 -15.42 8.10 -4.51
N LYS A 144 -15.18 9.41 -4.59
CA LYS A 144 -14.93 10.25 -3.41
C LYS A 144 -16.13 10.28 -2.47
N ASP A 145 -17.34 10.45 -3.01
CA ASP A 145 -18.57 10.46 -2.21
C ASP A 145 -18.80 9.12 -1.52
N TRP A 146 -18.56 8.02 -2.25
CA TRP A 146 -18.67 6.69 -1.69
C TRP A 146 -17.65 6.46 -0.56
N LEU A 147 -16.39 6.86 -0.75
CA LEU A 147 -15.37 6.78 0.31
C LEU A 147 -15.85 7.55 1.56
N ASN A 148 -16.23 8.82 1.44
CA ASN A 148 -16.69 9.61 2.59
C ASN A 148 -17.88 8.98 3.34
N LYS A 149 -18.79 8.29 2.64
CA LYS A 149 -19.96 7.64 3.24
C LYS A 149 -19.67 6.31 3.93
N ASN A 150 -18.56 5.64 3.58
CA ASN A 150 -18.24 4.29 4.05
C ASN A 150 -16.99 4.27 4.94
N ILE A 151 -16.79 5.33 5.74
CA ILE A 151 -15.78 5.37 6.80
C ILE A 151 -16.45 5.03 8.13
N ASP A 152 -16.04 3.91 8.71
CA ASP A 152 -16.23 3.59 10.11
C ASP A 152 -15.17 4.28 10.98
N LYS A 153 -15.57 4.78 12.16
CA LYS A 153 -14.66 5.55 13.03
C LYS A 153 -13.56 4.71 13.67
N VAL A 154 -13.77 3.42 13.84
CA VAL A 154 -12.84 2.50 14.50
C VAL A 154 -12.09 1.69 13.45
N PHE A 155 -12.82 1.08 12.51
CA PHE A 155 -12.27 0.14 11.52
C PHE A 155 -11.83 0.83 10.22
N GLY A 156 -12.23 2.08 9.98
CA GLY A 156 -11.91 2.78 8.75
C GLY A 156 -12.78 2.32 7.59
N TYR A 157 -12.18 1.71 6.57
CA TYR A 157 -12.91 1.31 5.35
C TYR A 157 -13.17 -0.20 5.27
N PRO A 158 -14.15 -0.64 4.46
CA PRO A 158 -14.20 -2.02 4.02
C PRO A 158 -12.97 -2.39 3.17
N SER A 159 -12.65 -3.69 3.16
CA SER A 159 -11.51 -4.36 2.54
C SER A 159 -11.28 -4.07 1.07
N ILE A 160 -12.31 -3.63 0.33
CA ILE A 160 -12.19 -3.22 -1.08
C ILE A 160 -11.32 -1.95 -1.25
N VAL A 161 -11.19 -1.15 -0.18
CA VAL A 161 -10.45 0.12 -0.19
C VAL A 161 -8.99 -0.12 0.13
N ARG A 162 -8.12 0.49 -0.67
CA ARG A 162 -6.67 0.45 -0.45
C ARG A 162 -6.25 1.52 0.56
N PHE A 163 -6.12 1.15 1.83
CA PHE A 163 -5.73 2.04 2.93
C PHE A 163 -4.41 2.78 2.71
N SER A 164 -3.49 2.22 1.91
CA SER A 164 -2.19 2.83 1.60
C SER A 164 -2.27 4.04 0.67
N TRP A 165 -3.44 4.33 0.07
CA TRP A 165 -3.59 5.49 -0.79
C TRP A 165 -3.69 6.79 0.01
N ALA A 166 -2.93 7.81 -0.40
CA ALA A 166 -2.90 9.11 0.25
C ALA A 166 -4.28 9.75 0.41
N THR A 167 -5.20 9.58 -0.56
CA THR A 167 -6.59 10.06 -0.44
C THR A 167 -7.33 9.37 0.71
N CYS A 168 -7.15 8.05 0.86
CA CYS A 168 -7.80 7.28 1.93
C CYS A 168 -7.19 7.64 3.29
N GLN A 169 -5.86 7.76 3.38
CA GLN A 169 -5.14 8.16 4.60
C GLN A 169 -5.64 9.51 5.14
N LYS A 170 -5.69 10.55 4.28
CA LYS A 170 -6.17 11.88 4.65
C LYS A 170 -7.62 11.86 5.15
N LEU A 171 -8.46 11.07 4.50
CA LEU A 171 -9.86 10.94 4.90
C LEU A 171 -10.01 10.21 6.24
N LEU A 172 -9.18 9.21 6.53
CA LEU A 172 -9.16 8.51 7.82
C LEU A 172 -8.67 9.44 8.94
N GLU A 173 -7.60 10.20 8.71
CA GLU A 173 -7.07 11.17 9.68
C GLU A 173 -8.12 12.22 10.09
N THR A 174 -9.02 12.57 9.17
CA THR A 174 -10.05 13.60 9.40
C THR A 174 -11.32 13.02 10.01
N ASN A 175 -11.73 11.80 9.62
CA ASN A 175 -13.08 11.27 9.90
C ASN A 175 -13.10 10.06 10.83
N ALA A 176 -11.96 9.45 11.15
CA ALA A 176 -11.84 8.30 12.05
C ALA A 176 -11.02 8.63 13.31
N TYR A 177 -11.05 7.74 14.29
CA TYR A 177 -10.24 7.89 15.50
C TYR A 177 -8.76 7.73 15.20
N LYS A 178 -7.92 8.53 15.89
CA LYS A 178 -6.47 8.41 15.78
C LYS A 178 -6.00 7.09 16.38
N VAL A 179 -5.30 6.30 15.58
CA VAL A 179 -4.62 5.07 16.01
C VAL A 179 -3.12 5.36 16.05
N ASN A 180 -2.46 5.00 17.15
CA ASN A 180 -1.00 5.09 17.27
C ASN A 180 -0.42 3.68 17.15
N PHE A 181 0.30 3.39 16.07
CA PHE A 181 1.01 2.13 15.93
C PHE A 181 2.39 2.22 16.57
N HIS A 182 2.91 1.07 17.01
CA HIS A 182 4.22 0.98 17.67
C HIS A 182 5.36 1.61 16.87
N ASN A 183 5.29 1.50 15.53
CA ASN A 183 6.32 1.96 14.60
C ASN A 183 6.15 3.42 14.14
N ASP A 184 5.06 4.10 14.49
CA ASP A 184 4.83 5.49 14.05
C ASP A 184 5.79 6.48 14.74
N ASN A 185 6.30 6.10 15.91
CA ASN A 185 7.18 6.95 16.74
C ASN A 185 8.64 7.02 16.25
N ASP A 186 9.08 6.09 15.39
CA ASP A 186 10.48 6.05 14.94
C ASP A 186 10.74 6.91 13.69
N SER A 187 9.69 7.32 12.97
CA SER A 187 9.80 8.13 11.74
C SER A 187 9.53 9.63 11.92
N ASP A 188 8.87 10.05 13.01
CA ASP A 188 8.43 11.45 13.19
C ASP A 188 9.44 12.36 13.91
N SER A 189 10.61 11.87 14.29
CA SER A 189 11.67 12.70 14.90
C SER A 189 12.49 13.52 13.88
N SER A 190 12.29 13.34 12.57
CA SER A 190 13.15 13.97 11.54
C SER A 190 12.44 14.85 10.50
N SER A 191 11.12 15.01 10.55
CA SER A 191 10.36 15.76 9.52
C SER A 191 9.73 17.08 9.99
N ALA A 192 9.70 17.38 11.29
CA ALA A 192 9.22 18.68 11.78
C ALA A 192 10.32 19.75 11.74
N LYS A 193 10.50 20.43 10.60
CA LYS A 193 11.31 21.65 10.54
C LYS A 193 10.61 22.76 11.34
N LEU A 194 11.06 22.97 12.59
CA LEU A 194 10.65 24.10 13.43
C LEU A 194 10.87 25.42 12.68
N THR A 195 9.89 26.31 12.74
CA THR A 195 9.98 27.66 12.17
C THR A 195 10.95 28.53 12.97
N VAL A 196 11.55 29.54 12.33
CA VAL A 196 12.52 30.47 12.96
C VAL A 196 11.92 31.18 14.19
N ALA A 197 10.61 31.43 14.18
CA ALA A 197 9.88 32.01 15.31
C ALA A 197 9.82 31.07 16.53
N GLN A 198 9.66 29.76 16.30
CA GLN A 198 9.65 28.75 17.37
C GLN A 198 11.04 28.58 18.00
N LYS A 199 12.12 28.66 17.20
CA LYS A 199 13.50 28.65 17.71
C LYS A 199 13.83 29.86 18.59
N ARG A 200 13.38 31.05 18.22
CA ARG A 200 13.59 32.29 19.01
C ARG A 200 12.84 32.30 20.35
N LYS A 201 11.65 31.69 20.40
CA LYS A 201 10.86 31.59 21.64
C LYS A 201 11.51 30.66 22.67
N LEU A 202 12.19 29.61 22.19
CA LEU A 202 12.89 28.65 23.05
C LEU A 202 14.17 29.22 23.67
N SER A 203 14.91 30.10 22.96
CA SER A 203 16.14 30.70 23.49
C SER A 203 15.90 31.80 24.52
N MET A 204 14.70 32.38 24.58
CA MET A 204 14.35 33.47 25.50
C MET A 204 13.87 32.99 26.88
N ASN A 205 13.52 31.71 27.04
CA ASN A 205 13.02 31.14 28.31
C ASN A 205 14.13 30.58 29.22
N LEU A 206 15.41 30.73 28.86
CA LEU A 206 16.55 30.18 29.59
C LEU A 206 17.16 31.14 30.63
N LEU A 207 16.51 32.25 30.94
CA LEU A 207 16.99 33.20 31.94
C LEU A 207 15.85 33.61 32.87
N ASN A 208 15.79 33.01 34.07
CA ASN A 208 15.71 33.81 35.29
C ASN A 208 16.23 33.04 36.53
N PRO A 209 16.79 33.78 37.51
CA PRO A 209 17.51 33.28 38.67
C PRO A 209 16.55 33.07 39.84
N SER A 210 16.97 32.24 40.80
CA SER A 210 16.69 32.30 42.24
C SER A 210 16.61 30.88 42.80
N GLY A 211 17.36 30.66 43.88
CA GLY A 211 17.53 29.34 44.49
C GLY A 211 16.36 28.89 45.36
N ASN A 212 16.20 27.57 45.44
CA ASN A 212 16.26 26.83 46.69
C ASN A 212 16.21 25.33 46.39
N GLN A 213 17.15 24.58 46.96
CA GLN A 213 17.28 23.14 46.78
C GLN A 213 16.50 22.46 47.92
N LEU A 214 15.30 21.96 47.61
CA LEU A 214 14.57 21.03 48.49
C LEU A 214 15.12 19.62 48.22
N LEU A 215 15.75 19.02 49.23
CA LEU A 215 16.21 17.63 49.23
C LEU A 215 15.00 16.69 49.13
N ALA A 216 14.66 16.27 47.92
CA ALA A 216 13.73 15.17 47.69
C ALA A 216 14.45 13.85 47.93
N HIS A 217 13.91 13.00 48.82
CA HIS A 217 14.35 11.62 48.97
C HIS A 217 14.32 10.90 47.61
N PRO A 218 15.33 10.08 47.28
CA PRO A 218 15.34 9.38 46.01
C PRO A 218 14.12 8.43 45.95
N PRO A 219 13.32 8.44 44.86
CA PRO A 219 12.23 7.50 44.73
C PRO A 219 12.82 6.09 44.79
N SER A 220 12.29 5.26 45.69
CA SER A 220 12.71 3.87 45.90
C SER A 220 12.99 3.20 44.55
N GLN A 221 14.19 2.65 44.37
CA GLN A 221 14.58 1.95 43.15
C GLN A 221 13.50 0.91 42.79
N LYS A 222 12.67 1.22 41.78
CA LYS A 222 11.70 0.26 41.25
C LYS A 222 12.46 -1.02 40.87
N SER A 223 12.02 -2.16 41.41
CA SER A 223 12.57 -3.49 41.13
C SER A 223 12.81 -3.68 39.63
N SER A 224 13.99 -4.19 39.27
CA SER A 224 14.37 -4.47 37.88
C SER A 224 13.38 -5.40 37.18
N TYR A 225 12.76 -6.31 37.94
CA TYR A 225 11.71 -7.20 37.45
C TYR A 225 10.45 -6.44 37.01
N LEU A 226 10.00 -5.46 37.79
CA LEU A 226 8.79 -4.67 37.47
C LEU A 226 9.01 -3.80 36.22
N LYS A 227 10.20 -3.19 36.11
CA LYS A 227 10.61 -2.44 34.92
C LYS A 227 10.65 -3.33 33.67
N LYS A 228 11.24 -4.51 33.76
CA LYS A 228 11.38 -5.44 32.63
C LYS A 228 10.03 -5.90 32.07
N ASN A 229 9.01 -6.01 32.92
CA ASN A 229 7.70 -6.54 32.54
C ASN A 229 6.63 -5.44 32.33
N ASN A 230 7.01 -4.15 32.30
CA ASN A 230 6.08 -3.02 32.17
C ASN A 230 4.93 -3.01 33.22
N ILE A 231 5.23 -3.44 34.44
CA ILE A 231 4.25 -3.49 35.54
C ILE A 231 4.43 -2.24 36.42
N SER A 232 3.37 -1.44 36.56
CA SER A 232 3.34 -0.25 37.42
C SER A 232 2.20 -0.31 38.43
N LEU A 233 2.43 0.23 39.63
CA LEU A 233 1.36 0.44 40.60
C LEU A 233 0.35 1.46 40.07
N PHE A 234 -0.92 1.10 40.17
CA PHE A 234 -2.05 1.93 39.78
C PHE A 234 -2.42 2.86 40.94
N SER A 235 -2.36 4.18 40.74
CA SER A 235 -2.50 5.17 41.82
C SER A 235 -3.88 5.81 41.94
N GLN A 236 -4.75 5.70 40.93
CA GLN A 236 -6.11 6.28 40.91
C GLN A 236 -7.03 5.46 40.02
N PHE A 237 -8.26 5.20 40.49
CA PHE A 237 -9.37 4.61 39.73
C PHE A 237 -10.14 5.67 38.94
#